data_AF-A0AAE3W850-F1
#
_entry.id   AF-A0AAE3W850-F1
#
_cell.length_a   1.000
_cell.length_b   1.000
_cell.length_c   1.000
_cell.angle_alpha   90.00
_cell.angle_beta   90.00
_cell.angle_gamma   90.00
#
_symmetry.space_group_name_H-M   'P 1'
#
loop_
_entity.id
_entity.type
_entity.pdbx_description
1 polymer ?
#
loop_
_entity_poly.entity_id
_entity_poly.type
_entity_poly.pdbx_seq_one_letter_code
_entity_poly.pdbx_strand_id
1 'polypeptide(L)'
;MARERERPSQGATEAAVVHLLRDAILSIRFEVAPLRDDVPERERLHRAWVLADLCHNLPAWLDPTHRARIHEGVEYLWRSAPEPRRAWLRSRWDEIGYDHAWLADSPASARGE
;
A
#
# COMPACT_ATOMS: atom_id res chain seq x y z
N MET A 1 -25.40 8.68 10.51
CA MET A 1 -25.61 7.98 9.23
C MET A 1 -24.26 7.90 8.55
N ALA A 2 -23.59 6.73 8.59
CA ALA A 2 -22.35 6.54 7.85
C ALA A 2 -22.73 6.47 6.37
N ARG A 3 -22.20 7.38 5.54
CA ARG A 3 -22.30 7.22 4.09
C ARG A 3 -21.51 5.95 3.77
N GLU A 4 -22.16 4.92 3.27
CA GLU A 4 -21.51 3.88 2.49
C GLU A 4 -20.72 4.62 1.39
N ARG A 5 -19.39 4.71 1.56
CA ARG A 5 -18.55 5.41 0.59
C ARG A 5 -18.31 4.48 -0.58
N GLU A 6 -18.72 4.92 -1.75
CA GLU A 6 -18.60 4.15 -2.99
C GLU A 6 -17.13 3.82 -3.28
N ARG A 7 -16.88 2.59 -3.72
CA ARG A 7 -15.53 2.20 -4.15
C ARG A 7 -15.12 3.05 -5.36
N PRO A 8 -13.86 3.51 -5.45
CA PRO A 8 -13.34 4.15 -6.64
C PRO A 8 -13.51 3.26 -7.88
N SER A 9 -13.41 3.84 -9.07
CA SER A 9 -13.41 3.01 -10.28
C SER A 9 -12.21 2.06 -10.32
N GLN A 10 -12.35 0.95 -11.05
CA GLN A 10 -11.25 0.00 -11.24
C GLN A 10 -9.99 0.70 -11.79
N GLY A 11 -10.16 1.58 -12.79
CA GLY A 11 -9.06 2.34 -13.37
C GLY A 11 -8.38 3.30 -12.40
N ALA A 12 -9.13 3.95 -11.50
CA ALA A 12 -8.55 4.78 -10.44
C ALA A 12 -7.73 3.94 -9.45
N THR A 13 -8.24 2.75 -9.10
CA THR A 13 -7.57 1.81 -8.19
C THR A 13 -6.29 1.25 -8.79
N GLU A 14 -6.29 0.93 -10.08
CA GLU A 14 -5.09 0.50 -10.79
C GLU A 14 -4.03 1.60 -10.85
N ALA A 15 -4.43 2.83 -11.17
CA ALA A 15 -3.51 3.97 -11.16
C ALA A 15 -2.88 4.17 -9.77
N ALA A 16 -3.69 4.01 -8.72
CA ALA A 16 -3.21 4.07 -7.34
C ALA A 16 -2.23 2.93 -7.00
N VAL A 17 -2.50 1.69 -7.44
CA VAL A 17 -1.60 0.54 -7.25
C VAL A 17 -0.28 0.72 -8.02
N VAL A 18 -0.33 1.20 -9.26
CA VAL A 18 0.86 1.53 -10.06
C VAL A 18 1.69 2.61 -9.36
N HIS A 19 1.04 3.63 -8.81
CA HIS A 19 1.70 4.69 -8.06
C HIS A 19 2.42 4.13 -6.82
N LEU A 20 1.74 3.28 -6.02
CA LEU A 20 2.36 2.61 -4.87
C LEU A 20 3.58 1.77 -5.25
N LEU A 21 3.51 1.02 -6.36
CA LEU A 21 4.62 0.21 -6.85
C LEU A 21 5.83 1.06 -7.22
N ARG A 22 5.61 2.17 -7.95
CA ARG A 22 6.66 3.11 -8.30
C ARG A 22 7.33 3.68 -7.05
N ASP A 23 6.54 4.13 -6.09
CA ASP A 23 7.02 4.78 -4.88
C ASP A 23 7.72 3.81 -3.93
N ALA A 24 7.25 2.57 -3.84
CA ALA A 24 7.91 1.51 -3.10
C ALA A 24 9.30 1.23 -3.68
N ILE A 25 9.44 1.11 -5.00
CA ILE A 25 10.74 0.88 -5.65
C ILE A 25 11.71 2.05 -5.39
N LEU A 26 11.24 3.29 -5.53
CA LEU A 26 12.07 4.48 -5.26
C LEU A 26 12.48 4.56 -3.78
N SER A 27 11.55 4.26 -2.87
CA SER A 27 11.81 4.28 -1.43
C SER A 27 12.79 3.17 -1.02
N ILE A 28 12.68 1.96 -1.60
CA ILE A 28 13.68 0.89 -1.38
C ILE A 28 15.06 1.36 -1.79
N ARG A 29 15.20 1.94 -2.99
CA ARG A 29 16.49 2.46 -3.48
C ARG A 29 17.07 3.53 -2.56
N PHE A 30 16.21 4.37 -1.99
CA PHE A 30 16.62 5.39 -1.03
C PHE A 30 17.07 4.79 0.31
N GLU A 31 16.36 3.79 0.84
CA GLU A 31 16.70 3.13 2.12
C GLU A 31 17.99 2.32 2.05
N VAL A 32 18.29 1.69 0.89
CA VAL A 32 19.52 0.90 0.70
C VAL A 32 20.71 1.72 0.19
N ALA A 33 20.52 3.03 -0.04
CA ALA A 33 21.60 3.87 -0.52
C ALA A 33 22.69 4.04 0.57
N PRO A 34 23.98 3.96 0.19
CA PRO A 34 25.10 4.01 1.14
C PRO A 34 25.32 5.38 1.80
N LEU A 35 24.50 6.38 1.50
CA LEU A 35 24.66 7.77 1.95
C LEU A 35 23.85 8.11 3.21
N ARG A 36 23.11 7.16 3.78
CA ARG A 36 22.22 7.38 4.93
C ARG A 36 22.82 6.87 6.24
N ASP A 37 23.87 7.52 6.72
CA ASP A 37 24.48 7.20 8.03
C ASP A 37 23.67 7.75 9.22
N ASP A 38 22.59 8.48 8.96
CA ASP A 38 21.70 9.11 9.95
C ASP A 38 20.73 8.14 10.62
N VAL A 39 20.48 6.97 10.01
CA VAL A 39 19.56 5.94 10.53
C VAL A 39 20.28 4.60 10.64
N PRO A 40 20.13 3.83 11.74
CA PRO A 40 20.74 2.51 11.86
C PRO A 40 20.38 1.58 10.69
N GLU A 41 21.37 0.85 10.17
CA GLU A 41 21.20 -0.06 9.01
C GLU A 41 20.03 -1.04 9.18
N ARG A 42 19.89 -1.63 10.38
CA ARG A 42 18.79 -2.56 10.67
C ARG A 42 17.41 -1.93 10.47
N GLU A 43 17.25 -0.67 10.84
CA GLU A 43 15.98 0.05 10.65
C GLU A 43 15.74 0.39 9.18
N ARG A 44 16.79 0.81 8.45
CA ARG A 44 16.70 1.06 7.00
C ARG A 44 16.31 -0.20 6.24
N LEU A 45 16.98 -1.32 6.55
CA LEU A 45 16.66 -2.62 5.96
C LEU A 45 15.24 -3.03 6.33
N HIS A 46 14.81 -2.89 7.58
CA HIS A 46 13.43 -3.22 7.95
C HIS A 46 12.40 -2.43 7.11
N ARG A 47 12.61 -1.12 6.90
CA ARG A 47 11.75 -0.30 6.02
C ARG A 47 11.77 -0.80 4.58
N ALA A 48 12.96 -1.10 4.03
CA ALA A 48 13.09 -1.64 2.68
C ALA A 48 12.37 -2.99 2.50
N TRP A 49 12.49 -3.90 3.48
CA TRP A 49 11.78 -5.19 3.47
C TRP A 49 10.27 -5.02 3.47
N VAL A 50 9.74 -4.12 4.31
CA VAL A 50 8.31 -3.80 4.34
C VAL A 50 7.83 -3.25 3.00
N LEU A 51 8.66 -2.50 2.27
CA LEU A 51 8.30 -2.02 0.94
C LEU A 51 8.41 -3.12 -0.14
N ALA A 52 9.36 -4.04 0.01
CA ALA A 52 9.56 -5.15 -0.94
C ALA A 52 8.34 -6.08 -1.02
N ASP A 53 7.63 -6.31 0.09
CA ASP A 53 6.36 -7.04 0.10
C ASP A 53 5.30 -6.42 -0.82
N LEU A 54 5.26 -5.09 -0.93
CA LEU A 54 4.32 -4.41 -1.82
C LEU A 54 4.67 -4.74 -3.27
N CYS A 55 5.97 -4.67 -3.60
CA CYS A 55 6.49 -5.02 -4.91
C CYS A 55 6.26 -6.50 -5.27
N HIS A 56 6.16 -7.39 -4.29
CA HIS A 56 5.86 -8.80 -4.51
C HIS A 56 4.38 -9.05 -4.77
N ASN A 57 3.50 -8.43 -3.97
CA ASN A 57 2.06 -8.78 -3.95
C ASN A 57 1.19 -7.95 -4.89
N LEU A 58 1.50 -6.65 -5.06
CA LEU A 58 0.66 -5.75 -5.85
C LEU A 58 0.62 -6.04 -7.35
N PRO A 59 1.71 -6.48 -8.02
CA PRO A 59 1.66 -6.71 -9.46
C PRO A 59 0.65 -7.78 -9.88
N ALA A 60 0.40 -8.78 -9.03
CA ALA A 60 -0.56 -9.84 -9.30
C ALA A 60 -1.99 -9.29 -9.54
N TRP A 61 -2.34 -8.16 -8.94
CA TRP A 61 -3.64 -7.51 -9.08
C TRP A 61 -3.75 -6.58 -10.29
N LEU A 62 -2.63 -6.30 -10.97
CA LEU A 62 -2.61 -5.59 -12.25
C LEU A 62 -2.65 -6.55 -13.44
N ASP A 63 -2.36 -7.84 -13.21
CA ASP A 63 -2.44 -8.87 -14.24
C ASP A 63 -3.87 -8.96 -14.83
N PRO A 64 -4.05 -9.05 -16.16
CA PRO A 64 -5.37 -9.12 -16.79
C PRO A 64 -6.30 -10.18 -16.20
N THR A 65 -5.75 -11.28 -15.69
CA THR A 65 -6.50 -12.40 -15.09
C THR A 65 -7.13 -12.04 -13.75
N HIS A 66 -6.50 -11.14 -12.98
CA HIS A 66 -6.93 -10.76 -11.64
C HIS A 66 -7.36 -9.30 -11.51
N ARG A 67 -7.16 -8.48 -12.55
CA ARG A 67 -7.41 -7.04 -12.58
C ARG A 67 -8.85 -6.67 -12.18
N ALA A 68 -9.84 -7.51 -12.51
CA ALA A 68 -11.23 -7.32 -12.09
C ALA A 68 -11.43 -7.39 -10.56
N ARG A 69 -10.50 -8.03 -9.84
CA ARG A 69 -10.51 -8.21 -8.38
C ARG A 69 -9.56 -7.25 -7.66
N ILE A 70 -9.06 -6.21 -8.33
CA ILE A 70 -8.05 -5.31 -7.75
C ILE A 70 -8.51 -4.67 -6.43
N HIS A 71 -9.81 -4.38 -6.28
CA HIS A 71 -10.36 -3.87 -5.02
C HIS A 71 -10.19 -4.87 -3.87
N GLU A 72 -10.39 -6.16 -4.10
CA GLU A 72 -10.17 -7.21 -3.10
C GLU A 72 -8.68 -7.29 -2.72
N GLY A 73 -7.79 -7.12 -3.70
CA GLY A 73 -6.34 -7.05 -3.47
C GLY A 73 -5.95 -5.86 -2.59
N VAL A 74 -6.50 -4.68 -2.86
CA VAL A 74 -6.27 -3.47 -2.07
C VAL A 74 -6.87 -3.57 -0.67
N GLU A 75 -8.07 -4.15 -0.53
CA GLU A 75 -8.67 -4.44 0.78
C GLU A 75 -7.81 -5.42 1.58
N TYR A 76 -7.34 -6.50 0.95
CA TYR A 76 -6.47 -7.48 1.60
C TYR A 76 -5.16 -6.83 2.06
N LEU A 77 -4.52 -6.03 1.20
CA LEU A 77 -3.32 -5.28 1.55
C LEU A 77 -3.58 -4.37 2.75
N TRP A 78 -4.68 -3.61 2.74
CA TRP A 78 -5.04 -2.70 3.82
C TRP A 78 -5.26 -3.45 5.14
N ARG A 79 -6.04 -4.54 5.11
CA ARG A 79 -6.39 -5.32 6.30
C ARG A 79 -5.18 -6.02 6.92
N SER A 80 -4.25 -6.50 6.09
CA SER A 80 -3.02 -7.18 6.53
C SER A 80 -1.90 -6.22 6.93
N ALA A 81 -1.95 -4.95 6.50
CA ALA A 81 -0.93 -3.96 6.82
C ALA A 81 -0.99 -3.52 8.30
N PRO A 82 0.15 -3.48 9.02
CA PRO A 82 0.25 -2.82 10.31
C PRO A 82 0.12 -1.30 10.16
N GLU A 83 -0.18 -0.59 11.26
CA GLU A 83 -0.49 0.85 11.22
C GLU A 83 0.60 1.73 10.57
N PRO A 84 1.91 1.53 10.81
CA PRO A 84 2.94 2.30 10.10
C PRO A 84 2.87 2.14 8.58
N ARG A 85 2.56 0.93 8.08
CA ARG A 85 2.38 0.68 6.65
C ARG A 85 1.08 1.34 6.16
N ARG A 86 -0.01 1.29 6.92
CA ARG A 86 -1.25 1.99 6.57
C ARG A 86 -1.06 3.51 6.49
N ALA A 87 -0.35 4.10 7.45
CA ALA A 87 -0.02 5.52 7.43
C ALA A 87 0.80 5.90 6.18
N TRP A 88 1.76 5.07 5.80
CA TRP A 88 2.52 5.26 4.56
C TRP A 88 1.62 5.15 3.32
N LEU A 89 0.75 4.12 3.23
CA LEU A 89 -0.19 3.95 2.12
C LEU A 89 -1.13 5.16 1.98
N ARG A 90 -1.69 5.66 3.10
CA ARG A 90 -2.53 6.86 3.10
C ARG A 90 -1.79 8.06 2.54
N SER A 91 -0.58 8.33 3.05
CA SER A 91 0.26 9.44 2.56
C SER A 91 0.48 9.38 1.04
N ARG A 92 0.80 8.21 0.50
CA ARG A 92 0.98 8.01 -0.95
C ARG A 92 -0.31 8.17 -1.75
N TRP A 93 -1.44 7.74 -1.22
CA TRP A 93 -2.73 7.92 -1.88
C TRP A 93 -3.25 9.35 -1.82
N ASP A 94 -2.99 10.05 -0.71
CA ASP A 94 -3.31 11.47 -0.55
C ASP A 94 -2.55 12.32 -1.57
N GLU A 95 -1.29 12.00 -1.87
CA GLU A 95 -0.48 12.68 -2.88
C GLU A 95 -1.09 12.66 -4.29
N ILE A 96 -1.86 11.62 -4.61
CA ILE A 96 -2.53 11.47 -5.92
C ILE A 96 -4.05 11.70 -5.85
N GLY A 97 -4.58 12.10 -4.69
CA GLY A 97 -6.01 12.30 -4.48
C GLY A 97 -6.86 11.03 -4.61
N TYR A 98 -6.28 9.86 -4.32
CA TYR A 98 -7.03 8.60 -4.32
C TYR A 98 -7.89 8.50 -3.06
N ASP A 99 -9.22 8.43 -3.24
CA ASP A 99 -10.15 8.21 -2.13
C ASP A 99 -9.96 6.79 -1.59
N HIS A 100 -9.27 6.70 -0.46
CA HIS A 100 -9.01 5.46 0.27
C HIS A 100 -9.95 5.32 1.48
N ALA A 101 -10.90 6.23 1.69
CA ALA A 101 -11.78 6.20 2.86
C ALA A 101 -12.75 5.01 2.85
N TRP A 102 -13.04 4.43 1.68
CA TRP A 102 -13.79 3.18 1.54
C TRP A 102 -13.11 1.98 2.24
N LEU A 103 -11.82 2.10 2.59
CA LEU A 103 -11.08 1.10 3.36
C LEU A 103 -11.27 1.25 4.89
N ALA A 104 -11.80 2.38 5.36
CA ALA A 104 -12.03 2.63 6.79
C ALA A 104 -13.16 1.77 7.36
N ASP A 105 -14.13 1.40 6.52
CA ASP A 105 -15.26 0.54 6.88
C ASP A 105 -14.93 -0.97 6.77
N SER A 106 -13.72 -1.31 6.31
CA SER A 106 -13.25 -2.70 6.35
C SER A 106 -12.78 -3.02 7.78
N PRO A 107 -13.52 -3.83 8.57
CA PRO A 107 -13.08 -4.17 9.90
C PRO A 107 -11.70 -4.81 9.81
N ALA A 108 -10.74 -4.20 10.52
CA ALA A 108 -9.48 -4.84 10.82
C ALA A 108 -9.84 -6.19 11.43
N SER A 109 -9.37 -7.29 10.83
CA SER A 109 -9.47 -8.57 11.51
C SER A 109 -8.63 -8.41 12.77
N ALA A 110 -9.29 -8.28 13.92
CA ALA A 110 -8.67 -8.46 15.20
C ALA A 110 -8.05 -9.86 15.18
N ARG A 111 -6.75 -9.92 14.91
CA ARG A 111 -5.89 -11.01 15.37
C ARG A 111 -4.90 -10.37 16.32
N GLY A 112 -5.44 -10.01 17.48
CA GLY A 112 -4.69 -10.05 18.72
C GLY A 112 -5.01 -11.41 19.34
N GLU A 113 -4.04 -12.30 19.30
CA GLU A 113 -3.70 -13.33 20.28
C GLU A 113 -2.35 -13.93 19.89
#